data_AF-A0A955EG18-F1
#
_entry.id   AF-A0A955EG18-F1
#
_cell.length_a   1.000
_cell.length_b   1.000
_cell.length_c   1.000
_cell.angle_alpha   90.00
_cell.angle_beta   90.00
_cell.angle_gamma   90.00
#
_symmetry.space_group_name_H-M   'P 1'
#
loop_
_entity.id
_entity.type
_entity.pdbx_description
1 polymer ?
#
loop_
_entity_poly.entity_id
_entity_poly.type
_entity_poly.pdbx_seq_one_letter_code
_entity_poly.pdbx_strand_id
1 'polypeptide(L)'
;NGSLGEDFSYTPLSGLIDDADRIFDDKDANGYVKEQFRDKHIILISLNAETDVRRGFDGIWVMEDEGSLIGIKTPLVEEMKKGRKVVFWVKHAVNGAALFPLLSPNIYFSSDARMGFTTDLEDFDIGDDVVDEKQISLRVGTAEGYLINGGYDYRILKPMVRSRYWLSINIKGGTPEFSTEPWDQLPNEAGWILLTDNGDGDYADPDDTLWGNDRLVVDAQKAKWLGVSDGTADTIGEIAFNLGIERNYVVVTNDDDFDTKADRIMRDWRDGLNQAKSSLQRIIEEIRETPIAGTYDDRREARGKVINLYKQAISWLRRYEEVLDRSGSQRSELRTRIEALKLDAQLDKPDRGGGGGGGGGGGGGGRPGRGIG
;
A
#
# COMPACT_ATOMS: atom_id res chain seq x y z
N ASN A 1 13.09 -3.44 7.74
CA ASN A 1 12.56 -3.97 6.48
C ASN A 1 11.06 -4.15 6.66
N GLY A 2 10.25 -3.53 5.83
CA GLY A 2 8.81 -3.74 5.78
C GLY A 2 8.33 -4.05 4.36
N SER A 3 7.09 -4.47 4.21
CA SER A 3 6.47 -4.75 2.91
C SER A 3 5.51 -3.62 2.49
N LEU A 4 5.76 -2.99 1.34
CA LEU A 4 4.82 -2.07 0.71
C LEU A 4 3.60 -2.88 0.27
N GLY A 5 2.43 -2.53 0.79
CA GLY A 5 1.25 -3.35 0.58
C GLY A 5 0.70 -4.03 1.80
N GLU A 6 1.52 -4.16 2.85
CA GLU A 6 1.15 -4.84 4.09
C GLU A 6 1.49 -3.99 5.30
N ASP A 7 2.77 -3.61 5.44
CA ASP A 7 3.27 -2.80 6.56
C ASP A 7 3.11 -1.31 6.29
N PHE A 8 3.17 -0.94 5.00
CA PHE A 8 3.06 0.42 4.53
C PHE A 8 2.01 0.49 3.42
N SER A 9 0.91 1.20 3.72
CA SER A 9 -0.29 1.29 2.89
C SER A 9 -1.03 2.62 3.17
N TYR A 10 -2.13 2.87 2.47
CA TYR A 10 -2.89 4.12 2.58
C TYR A 10 -3.38 4.40 4.02
N THR A 11 -3.94 3.39 4.70
CA THR A 11 -4.53 3.54 6.04
C THR A 11 -3.51 3.97 7.12
N PRO A 12 -2.40 3.25 7.35
CA PRO A 12 -1.42 3.66 8.37
C PRO A 12 -0.72 4.98 8.03
N LEU A 13 -0.55 5.32 6.74
CA LEU A 13 -0.06 6.63 6.34
C LEU A 13 -1.03 7.76 6.67
N SER A 14 -2.32 7.55 6.44
CA SER A 14 -3.34 8.52 6.81
C SER A 14 -3.36 8.73 8.32
N GLY A 15 -3.27 7.64 9.10
CA GLY A 15 -3.14 7.71 10.56
C GLY A 15 -1.90 8.47 11.03
N LEU A 16 -0.76 8.33 10.34
CA LEU A 16 0.45 9.10 10.62
C LEU A 16 0.24 10.60 10.38
N ILE A 17 -0.42 10.97 9.27
CA ILE A 17 -0.72 12.37 8.95
C ILE A 17 -1.71 12.96 9.97
N ASP A 18 -2.76 12.22 10.32
CA ASP A 18 -3.73 12.66 11.33
C ASP A 18 -3.08 12.90 12.70
N ASP A 19 -2.10 12.06 13.07
CA ASP A 19 -1.34 12.26 14.30
C ASP A 19 -0.39 13.47 14.19
N ALA A 20 0.30 13.62 13.05
CA ALA A 20 1.14 14.79 12.78
C ALA A 20 0.34 16.09 12.86
N ASP A 21 -0.84 16.14 12.25
CA ASP A 21 -1.74 17.29 12.30
C ASP A 21 -2.15 17.64 13.74
N ARG A 22 -2.45 16.62 14.56
CA ARG A 22 -2.79 16.80 15.97
C ARG A 22 -1.61 17.35 16.79
N ILE A 23 -0.40 16.89 16.49
CA ILE A 23 0.81 17.29 17.22
C ILE A 23 1.22 18.71 16.83
N PHE A 24 1.20 19.02 15.53
CA PHE A 24 1.74 20.26 15.00
C PHE A 24 0.76 21.44 15.09
N ASP A 25 -0.56 21.19 15.01
CA ASP A 25 -1.61 22.21 15.02
C ASP A 25 -1.30 23.42 14.09
N ASP A 26 -0.70 23.10 12.94
CA ASP A 26 -0.05 24.05 12.05
C ASP A 26 -0.89 24.41 10.84
N LYS A 27 -2.08 23.83 10.72
CA LYS A 27 -3.02 24.06 9.63
C LYS A 27 -3.94 25.26 9.90
N ASP A 28 -4.30 25.96 8.83
CA ASP A 28 -5.31 27.02 8.84
C ASP A 28 -6.74 26.44 8.71
N ALA A 29 -7.74 27.32 8.65
CA ALA A 29 -9.14 26.90 8.51
C ALA A 29 -9.45 26.16 7.19
N ASN A 30 -8.58 26.27 6.18
CA ASN A 30 -8.70 25.59 4.89
C ASN A 30 -7.86 24.30 4.84
N GLY A 31 -7.17 23.95 5.93
CA GLY A 31 -6.32 22.76 6.02
C GLY A 31 -4.92 22.93 5.43
N TYR A 32 -4.50 24.15 5.06
CA TYR A 32 -3.15 24.42 4.57
C TYR A 32 -2.19 24.70 5.73
N VAL A 33 -0.95 24.24 5.61
CA VAL A 33 0.10 24.57 6.59
C VAL A 33 0.37 26.08 6.55
N LYS A 34 0.20 26.73 7.69
CA LYS A 34 0.45 28.17 7.87
C LYS A 34 1.88 28.49 7.43
N GLU A 35 2.06 29.59 6.69
CA GLU A 35 3.32 29.95 6.04
C GLU A 35 4.54 29.89 6.98
N GLN A 36 4.38 30.39 8.20
CA GLN A 36 5.42 30.39 9.24
C GLN A 36 5.90 29.00 9.72
N PHE A 37 5.20 27.92 9.36
CA PHE A 37 5.50 26.53 9.76
C PHE A 37 5.91 25.61 8.60
N ARG A 38 5.79 26.04 7.33
CA ARG A 38 6.01 25.18 6.16
C ARG A 38 7.35 24.46 6.14
N ASP A 39 8.42 25.13 6.57
CA ASP A 39 9.78 24.57 6.64
C ASP A 39 10.17 24.05 8.03
N LYS A 40 9.24 24.05 8.99
CA LYS A 40 9.51 23.69 10.39
C LYS A 40 8.92 22.34 10.77
N HIS A 41 7.76 21.99 10.23
CA HIS A 41 7.09 20.73 10.53
C HIS A 41 7.24 19.77 9.36
N ILE A 42 8.23 18.89 9.49
CA ILE A 42 8.68 17.98 8.45
C ILE A 42 8.18 16.58 8.77
N ILE A 43 7.57 15.91 7.79
CA ILE A 43 7.34 14.47 7.84
C ILE A 43 8.55 13.79 7.23
N LEU A 44 9.34 13.10 8.04
CA LEU A 44 10.46 12.28 7.59
C LEU A 44 10.03 10.82 7.48
N ILE A 45 10.18 10.23 6.29
CA ILE A 45 9.86 8.83 6.02
C ILE A 45 11.15 8.09 5.76
N SER A 46 11.59 7.28 6.72
CA SER A 46 12.70 6.34 6.53
C SER A 46 12.19 5.13 5.76
N LEU A 47 12.51 5.04 4.47
CA LEU A 47 12.06 3.95 3.62
C LEU A 47 13.09 2.81 3.60
N ASN A 48 12.68 1.69 4.18
CA ASN A 48 13.36 0.40 4.09
C ASN A 48 12.31 -0.67 3.82
N ALA A 49 11.86 -0.74 2.57
CA ALA A 49 10.74 -1.55 2.16
C ALA A 49 10.90 -2.17 0.76
N GLU A 50 10.18 -3.25 0.54
CA GLU A 50 10.04 -3.91 -0.76
C GLU A 50 8.56 -4.19 -1.01
N THR A 51 8.16 -4.31 -2.27
CA THR A 51 6.86 -4.90 -2.60
C THR A 51 7.04 -6.41 -2.82
N ASP A 52 6.09 -7.23 -2.35
CA ASP A 52 5.98 -8.65 -2.72
C ASP A 52 6.21 -8.82 -4.24
N VAL A 53 7.11 -9.73 -4.59
CA VAL A 53 7.52 -10.03 -5.98
C VAL A 53 6.31 -10.35 -6.87
N ARG A 54 5.26 -10.97 -6.32
CA ARG A 54 4.02 -11.29 -7.06
C ARG A 54 3.23 -10.03 -7.46
N ARG A 55 3.40 -8.94 -6.72
CA ARG A 55 2.86 -7.63 -7.09
C ARG A 55 3.85 -6.86 -7.95
N GLY A 56 5.16 -7.01 -7.71
CA GLY A 56 6.22 -6.38 -8.52
C GLY A 56 5.97 -4.87 -8.68
N PHE A 57 5.87 -4.43 -9.94
CA PHE A 57 5.53 -3.05 -10.29
C PHE A 57 4.16 -2.59 -9.75
N ASP A 58 3.17 -3.47 -9.73
CA ASP A 58 1.78 -3.18 -9.32
C ASP A 58 1.65 -2.86 -7.81
N GLY A 59 2.75 -2.93 -7.07
CA GLY A 59 2.84 -2.42 -5.71
C GLY A 59 2.51 -0.94 -5.54
N ILE A 60 2.76 -0.08 -6.56
CA ILE A 60 2.54 1.37 -6.37
C ILE A 60 1.08 1.72 -6.11
N TRP A 61 0.14 0.93 -6.64
CA TRP A 61 -1.29 1.18 -6.47
C TRP A 61 -1.80 0.89 -5.07
N VAL A 62 -1.02 0.27 -4.18
CA VAL A 62 -1.46 0.07 -2.79
C VAL A 62 -1.55 1.39 -2.04
N MET A 63 -0.78 2.39 -2.47
CA MET A 63 -0.75 3.70 -1.81
C MET A 63 -1.81 4.67 -2.33
N GLU A 64 -2.54 4.28 -3.37
CA GLU A 64 -3.54 5.12 -4.02
C GLU A 64 -4.94 4.83 -3.47
N ASP A 65 -5.71 5.91 -3.29
CA ASP A 65 -7.14 5.81 -3.00
C ASP A 65 -7.89 5.08 -4.14
N GLU A 66 -8.68 4.07 -3.79
CA GLU A 66 -9.44 3.22 -4.72
C GLU A 66 -10.43 4.01 -5.59
N GLY A 67 -10.82 5.23 -5.18
CA GLY A 67 -11.68 6.11 -5.95
C GLY A 67 -10.97 6.96 -7.00
N SER A 68 -9.64 6.92 -7.08
CA SER A 68 -8.87 7.77 -8.01
C SER A 68 -8.77 7.14 -9.40
N LEU A 69 -9.76 7.41 -10.25
CA LEU A 69 -9.67 7.05 -11.67
C LEU A 69 -8.67 7.93 -12.45
N ILE A 70 -8.29 9.09 -11.89
CA ILE A 70 -7.44 10.09 -12.55
C ILE A 70 -6.54 10.76 -11.49
N GLY A 71 -5.24 10.61 -11.69
CA GLY A 71 -4.21 11.30 -10.92
C GLY A 71 -3.79 10.57 -9.64
N ILE A 72 -2.58 10.90 -9.21
CA ILE A 72 -1.93 10.30 -8.06
C ILE A 72 -2.52 10.93 -6.79
N LYS A 73 -3.34 10.15 -6.09
CA LYS A 73 -3.95 10.54 -4.82
C LYS A 73 -3.42 9.66 -3.72
N THR A 74 -2.31 10.11 -3.14
CA THR A 74 -1.78 9.54 -1.91
C THR A 74 -1.91 10.58 -0.78
N PRO A 75 -2.01 10.15 0.48
CA PRO A 75 -2.09 11.08 1.61
C PRO A 75 -0.92 12.07 1.64
N LEU A 76 0.29 11.63 1.26
CA LEU A 76 1.48 12.47 1.23
C LEU A 76 1.44 13.54 0.15
N VAL A 77 0.96 13.21 -1.06
CA VAL A 77 0.83 14.19 -2.15
C VAL A 77 -0.13 15.30 -1.76
N GLU A 78 -1.23 14.96 -1.10
CA GLU A 78 -2.19 15.95 -0.60
C GLU A 78 -1.59 16.84 0.50
N GLU A 79 -0.78 16.27 1.40
CA GLU A 79 -0.06 17.06 2.40
C GLU A 79 0.99 17.99 1.79
N MET A 80 1.73 17.55 0.77
CA MET A 80 2.67 18.41 0.05
C MET A 80 1.95 19.57 -0.66
N LYS A 81 0.80 19.32 -1.29
CA LYS A 81 -0.04 20.38 -1.88
C LYS A 81 -0.54 21.39 -0.84
N LYS A 82 -0.77 20.94 0.40
CA LYS A 82 -1.14 21.80 1.54
C LYS A 82 0.06 22.57 2.12
N GLY A 83 1.27 22.38 1.57
CA GLY A 83 2.48 23.09 1.97
C GLY A 83 3.28 22.38 3.06
N ARG A 84 2.96 21.12 3.39
CA ARG A 84 3.76 20.33 4.33
C ARG A 84 5.01 19.79 3.63
N LYS A 85 6.17 19.92 4.27
CA LYS A 85 7.41 19.33 3.77
C LYS A 85 7.46 17.85 4.11
N VAL A 86 7.50 17.00 3.08
CA VAL A 86 7.69 15.55 3.21
C VAL A 86 9.08 15.20 2.70
N VAL A 87 9.87 14.52 3.51
CA VAL A 87 11.25 14.12 3.19
C VAL A 87 11.32 12.60 3.21
N PHE A 88 11.85 12.02 2.13
CA PHE A 88 12.20 10.60 2.11
C PHE A 88 13.66 10.39 2.45
N TRP A 89 13.92 9.41 3.30
CA TRP A 89 15.25 8.90 3.56
C TRP A 89 15.30 7.43 3.14
N VAL A 90 15.84 7.18 1.95
CA VAL A 90 15.88 5.87 1.31
C VAL A 90 17.06 5.08 1.81
N LYS A 91 16.79 3.93 2.43
CA LYS A 91 17.79 2.92 2.78
C LYS A 91 17.68 1.70 1.87
N HIS A 92 16.45 1.30 1.58
CA HIS A 92 16.17 0.19 0.68
C HIS A 92 14.75 0.36 0.13
N ALA A 93 14.60 0.33 -1.18
CA ALA A 93 13.30 0.53 -1.83
C ALA A 93 13.21 -0.30 -3.11
N VAL A 94 12.42 -1.37 -3.08
CA VAL A 94 12.40 -2.36 -4.17
C VAL A 94 11.01 -2.55 -4.77
N ASN A 95 10.96 -2.73 -6.08
CA ASN A 95 9.72 -2.90 -6.85
C ASN A 95 8.81 -1.67 -6.68
N GLY A 96 7.50 -1.83 -6.49
CA GLY A 96 6.61 -0.68 -6.25
C GLY A 96 7.08 0.29 -5.14
N ALA A 97 7.83 -0.17 -4.13
CA ALA A 97 8.39 0.72 -3.11
C ALA A 97 9.43 1.71 -3.66
N ALA A 98 10.13 1.36 -4.75
CA ALA A 98 11.15 2.21 -5.38
C ALA A 98 10.58 3.50 -5.99
N LEU A 99 9.31 3.52 -6.38
CA LEU A 99 8.67 4.70 -6.98
C LEU A 99 8.15 5.67 -5.95
N PHE A 100 7.95 5.21 -4.72
CA PHE A 100 7.29 6.01 -3.70
C PHE A 100 8.09 7.26 -3.28
N PRO A 101 9.43 7.19 -3.06
CA PRO A 101 10.23 8.39 -2.79
C PRO A 101 10.13 9.45 -3.88
N LEU A 102 10.00 9.03 -5.15
CA LEU A 102 9.97 9.90 -6.32
C LEU A 102 8.74 10.83 -6.35
N LEU A 103 7.77 10.65 -5.44
CA LEU A 103 6.67 11.59 -5.23
C LEU A 103 7.10 12.91 -4.58
N SER A 104 8.16 12.88 -3.76
CA SER A 104 8.61 14.05 -3.04
C SER A 104 9.78 14.71 -3.76
N PRO A 105 9.85 16.06 -3.79
CA PRO A 105 11.03 16.77 -4.24
C PRO A 105 12.19 16.73 -3.23
N ASN A 106 12.02 16.11 -2.05
CA ASN A 106 13.08 16.02 -1.04
C ASN A 106 13.43 14.56 -0.74
N ILE A 107 14.54 14.08 -1.29
CA ILE A 107 14.98 12.69 -1.13
C ILE A 107 16.45 12.62 -0.72
N TYR A 108 16.72 11.91 0.36
CA TYR A 108 18.05 11.57 0.83
C TYR A 108 18.26 10.06 0.73
N PHE A 109 19.49 9.65 0.49
CA PHE A 109 19.87 8.25 0.43
C PHE A 109 20.84 7.92 1.57
N SER A 110 20.74 6.75 2.19
CA SER A 110 21.86 6.21 2.97
C SER A 110 23.02 5.85 2.04
N SER A 111 24.23 5.78 2.59
CA SER A 111 25.44 5.47 1.82
C SER A 111 25.37 4.08 1.17
N ASP A 112 24.66 3.14 1.78
CA ASP A 112 24.42 1.78 1.30
C ASP A 112 23.09 1.60 0.55
N ALA A 113 22.39 2.70 0.24
CA ALA A 113 21.04 2.64 -0.28
C ALA A 113 20.95 1.94 -1.64
N ARG A 114 19.84 1.20 -1.81
CA ARG A 114 19.45 0.59 -3.09
C ARG A 114 17.98 0.90 -3.39
N MET A 115 17.74 1.43 -4.58
CA MET A 115 16.40 1.72 -5.09
C MET A 115 16.28 1.19 -6.52
N GLY A 116 15.30 0.32 -6.79
CA GLY A 116 15.14 -0.26 -8.13
C GLY A 116 14.09 -1.37 -8.19
N PHE A 117 14.09 -2.13 -9.28
CA PHE A 117 13.15 -3.20 -9.53
C PHE A 117 13.87 -4.54 -9.68
N THR A 118 13.27 -5.59 -9.13
CA THR A 118 13.75 -6.97 -9.30
C THR A 118 12.94 -7.72 -10.36
N THR A 119 11.69 -7.33 -10.60
CA THR A 119 10.81 -7.91 -11.64
C THR A 119 10.79 -7.04 -12.88
N ASP A 120 10.83 -7.64 -14.07
CA ASP A 120 10.69 -6.88 -15.31
C ASP A 120 9.20 -6.70 -15.64
N LEU A 121 8.81 -5.50 -16.10
CA LEU A 121 7.49 -5.32 -16.69
C LEU A 121 7.32 -6.14 -17.97
N GLU A 122 8.42 -6.60 -18.57
CA GLU A 122 8.42 -7.48 -19.74
C GLU A 122 8.06 -8.94 -19.40
N ASP A 123 8.07 -9.31 -18.12
CA ASP A 123 7.55 -10.60 -17.64
C ASP A 123 6.01 -10.66 -17.67
N PHE A 124 5.36 -9.56 -18.05
CA PHE A 124 3.90 -9.44 -18.10
C PHE A 124 3.35 -10.14 -19.34
N ASP A 125 2.75 -11.32 -19.14
CA ASP A 125 2.14 -12.15 -20.19
C ASP A 125 0.65 -12.36 -19.92
N ILE A 126 -0.21 -11.51 -20.52
CA ILE A 126 -1.66 -11.72 -20.57
C ILE A 126 -2.08 -12.28 -21.94
N GLY A 127 -1.16 -12.32 -22.90
CA GLY A 127 -1.17 -13.24 -24.03
C GLY A 127 -1.01 -12.60 -25.41
N ASP A 128 -1.49 -11.37 -25.62
CA ASP A 128 -1.28 -10.64 -26.88
C ASP A 128 -0.31 -9.48 -26.63
N ASP A 129 0.83 -9.48 -27.34
CA ASP A 129 1.90 -8.50 -27.17
C ASP A 129 1.40 -7.05 -27.22
N VAL A 130 0.39 -6.75 -28.04
CA VAL A 130 -0.18 -5.40 -28.16
C VAL A 130 -1.03 -5.04 -26.94
N VAL A 131 -1.72 -6.03 -26.35
CA VAL A 131 -2.45 -5.84 -25.09
C VAL A 131 -1.47 -5.63 -23.94
N ASP A 132 -0.39 -6.41 -23.90
CA ASP A 132 0.63 -6.31 -22.85
C ASP A 132 1.37 -4.97 -22.92
N GLU A 133 1.82 -4.52 -24.09
CA GLU A 133 2.44 -3.18 -24.24
C GLU A 133 1.46 -2.04 -23.91
N LYS A 134 0.15 -2.21 -24.15
CA LYS A 134 -0.86 -1.23 -23.67
C LYS A 134 -0.95 -1.22 -22.14
N GLN A 135 -0.97 -2.38 -21.50
CA GLN A 135 -1.01 -2.48 -20.04
C GLN A 135 0.27 -1.94 -19.40
N ILE A 136 1.43 -2.22 -19.99
CA ILE A 136 2.73 -1.69 -19.56
C ILE A 136 2.78 -0.17 -19.74
N SER A 137 2.37 0.36 -20.90
CA SER A 137 2.39 1.81 -21.14
C SER A 137 1.48 2.59 -20.18
N LEU A 138 0.32 2.04 -19.79
CA LEU A 138 -0.55 2.65 -18.77
C LEU A 138 0.12 2.70 -17.39
N ARG A 139 0.80 1.62 -17.01
CA ARG A 139 1.56 1.51 -15.75
C ARG A 139 2.74 2.47 -15.71
N VAL A 140 3.53 2.49 -16.78
CA VAL A 140 4.66 3.42 -16.96
C VAL A 140 4.16 4.85 -16.92
N GLY A 141 3.11 5.21 -17.66
CA GLY A 141 2.55 6.57 -17.65
C GLY A 141 2.07 7.03 -16.27
N THR A 142 1.55 6.11 -15.45
CA THR A 142 1.20 6.40 -14.05
C THR A 142 2.45 6.74 -13.25
N ALA A 143 3.48 5.91 -13.31
CA ALA A 143 4.74 6.15 -12.62
C ALA A 143 5.53 7.36 -13.15
N GLU A 144 5.44 7.70 -14.44
CA GLU A 144 6.00 8.95 -14.97
C GLU A 144 5.36 10.15 -14.26
N GLY A 145 4.07 10.07 -13.96
CA GLY A 145 3.39 11.06 -13.13
C GLY A 145 3.98 11.20 -11.72
N TYR A 146 4.53 10.13 -11.12
CA TYR A 146 5.19 10.21 -9.81
C TYR A 146 6.45 11.06 -9.93
N LEU A 147 7.30 10.77 -10.91
CA LEU A 147 8.54 11.53 -11.15
C LEU A 147 8.25 12.99 -11.47
N ILE A 148 7.27 13.26 -12.34
CA ILE A 148 6.88 14.62 -12.71
C ILE A 148 6.39 15.40 -11.48
N ASN A 149 5.59 14.77 -10.61
CA ASN A 149 5.13 15.41 -9.37
C ASN A 149 6.27 15.70 -8.39
N GLY A 150 7.26 14.81 -8.31
CA GLY A 150 8.47 15.03 -7.53
C GLY A 150 9.44 16.04 -8.15
N GLY A 151 9.22 16.45 -9.40
CA GLY A 151 10.10 17.37 -10.12
C GLY A 151 11.30 16.72 -10.81
N TYR A 152 11.24 15.41 -11.08
CA TYR A 152 12.31 14.62 -11.68
C TYR A 152 12.10 14.37 -13.17
N ASP A 153 13.19 14.03 -13.87
CA ASP A 153 13.15 13.68 -15.30
C ASP A 153 12.53 12.29 -15.51
N TYR A 154 11.44 12.22 -16.27
CA TYR A 154 10.71 10.97 -16.51
C TYR A 154 11.54 9.91 -17.26
N ARG A 155 12.61 10.30 -17.96
CA ARG A 155 13.49 9.37 -18.70
C ARG A 155 14.22 8.39 -17.79
N ILE A 156 14.30 8.68 -16.49
CA ILE A 156 14.87 7.78 -15.48
C ILE A 156 14.02 6.51 -15.32
N LEU A 157 12.70 6.60 -15.51
CA LEU A 157 11.78 5.53 -15.15
C LEU A 157 11.94 4.28 -16.02
N LYS A 158 11.87 4.39 -17.34
CA LYS A 158 11.85 3.22 -18.23
C LYS A 158 13.07 2.32 -18.04
N PRO A 159 14.31 2.86 -17.97
CA PRO A 159 15.49 2.06 -17.64
C PRO A 159 15.47 1.42 -16.25
N MET A 160 14.70 1.95 -15.28
CA MET A 160 14.53 1.29 -13.98
C MET A 160 13.63 0.05 -14.05
N VAL A 161 12.66 0.02 -14.96
CA VAL A 161 11.51 -0.90 -14.90
C VAL A 161 11.46 -1.88 -16.07
N ARG A 162 12.29 -1.67 -17.09
CA ARG A 162 12.39 -2.49 -18.29
C ARG A 162 13.85 -2.63 -18.70
N SER A 163 14.30 -3.87 -18.89
CA SER A 163 15.70 -4.18 -19.19
C SER A 163 16.16 -3.66 -20.55
N ARG A 164 15.30 -3.55 -21.55
CA ARG A 164 15.69 -3.13 -22.91
C ARG A 164 16.17 -1.68 -23.10
N TYR A 165 16.21 -0.86 -22.04
CA TYR A 165 16.45 0.57 -22.16
C TYR A 165 17.83 1.00 -21.65
N TRP A 166 18.57 1.68 -22.53
CA TRP A 166 19.79 2.37 -22.17
C TRP A 166 19.49 3.63 -21.36
N LEU A 167 20.38 3.94 -20.41
CA LEU A 167 20.47 5.27 -19.82
C LEU A 167 21.92 5.66 -19.64
N SER A 168 22.28 6.78 -20.27
CA SER A 168 23.55 7.45 -20.06
C SER A 168 23.33 8.88 -19.63
N ILE A 169 24.28 9.41 -18.87
CA ILE A 169 24.23 10.80 -18.40
C ILE A 169 25.51 11.55 -18.74
N ASN A 170 25.40 12.85 -18.92
CA ASN A 170 26.52 13.78 -19.00
C ASN A 170 26.26 14.95 -18.04
N ILE A 171 27.17 15.18 -17.10
CA ILE A 171 26.97 16.21 -16.07
C ILE A 171 27.58 17.52 -16.57
N LYS A 172 26.73 18.45 -17.02
CA LYS A 172 27.15 19.77 -17.51
C LYS A 172 26.76 20.85 -16.51
N GLY A 173 27.76 21.49 -15.90
CA GLY A 173 27.53 22.58 -14.96
C GLY A 173 26.77 22.18 -13.69
N GLY A 174 26.81 20.89 -13.30
CA GLY A 174 26.08 20.35 -12.14
C GLY A 174 24.68 19.85 -12.45
N THR A 175 24.20 19.99 -13.69
CA THR A 175 22.90 19.47 -14.14
C THR A 175 23.12 18.22 -15.00
N PRO A 176 22.35 17.13 -14.79
CA PRO A 176 22.40 15.97 -15.67
C PRO A 176 21.72 16.23 -17.01
N GLU A 177 22.42 15.90 -18.09
CA GLU A 177 21.86 15.69 -19.42
C GLU A 177 21.70 14.18 -19.64
N PHE A 178 20.48 13.73 -19.92
CA PHE A 178 20.17 12.31 -20.12
C PHE A 178 20.13 11.95 -21.61
N SER A 179 20.62 10.76 -21.93
CA SER A 179 20.43 10.11 -23.23
C SER A 179 19.96 8.67 -23.03
N THR A 180 19.00 8.25 -23.85
CA THR A 180 18.51 6.87 -23.93
C THR A 180 18.93 6.18 -25.23
N GLU A 181 19.84 6.80 -25.99
CA GLU A 181 20.42 6.21 -27.19
C GLU A 181 21.43 5.11 -26.80
N PRO A 182 21.61 4.08 -27.65
CA PRO A 182 22.66 3.08 -27.47
C PRO A 182 24.04 3.70 -27.27
N TRP A 183 24.86 3.07 -26.42
CA TRP A 183 26.16 3.63 -26.02
C TRP A 183 27.10 3.91 -27.20
N ASP A 184 27.10 3.05 -28.22
CA ASP A 184 27.90 3.18 -29.44
C ASP A 184 27.43 4.31 -30.38
N GLN A 185 26.25 4.87 -30.13
CA GLN A 185 25.67 5.98 -30.89
C GLN A 185 25.82 7.34 -30.18
N LEU A 186 26.28 7.36 -28.93
CA LEU A 186 26.53 8.61 -28.23
C LEU A 186 27.69 9.37 -28.89
N PRO A 187 27.66 10.72 -28.89
CA PRO A 187 28.78 11.50 -29.36
C PRO A 187 30.07 11.06 -28.65
N ASN A 188 31.17 10.91 -29.40
CA ASN A 188 32.52 10.62 -28.88
C ASN A 188 33.11 11.76 -27.99
N GLU A 189 32.25 12.64 -27.49
CA GLU A 189 32.62 13.68 -26.54
C GLU A 189 32.93 13.05 -25.18
N ALA A 190 34.04 13.48 -24.55
CA ALA A 190 34.39 13.04 -23.21
C ALA A 190 33.31 13.52 -22.22
N GLY A 191 32.76 12.60 -21.41
CA GLY A 191 31.91 12.95 -20.26
C GLY A 191 30.60 12.18 -20.11
N TRP A 192 30.23 11.32 -21.06
CA TRP A 192 29.11 10.40 -20.88
C TRP A 192 29.46 9.28 -19.88
N ILE A 193 28.51 8.92 -19.03
CA ILE A 193 28.58 7.82 -18.07
C ILE A 193 27.40 6.90 -18.34
N LEU A 194 27.67 5.63 -18.65
CA LEU A 194 26.65 4.59 -18.79
C LEU A 194 26.12 4.21 -17.40
N LEU A 195 24.81 4.25 -17.21
CA LEU A 195 24.17 3.88 -15.95
C LEU A 195 23.45 2.53 -15.99
N THR A 196 22.90 2.17 -17.15
CA THR A 196 22.25 0.90 -17.49
C THR A 196 22.24 0.74 -19.00
N ASP A 197 22.28 -0.51 -19.47
CA ASP A 197 22.22 -0.88 -20.89
C ASP A 197 20.97 -1.73 -21.16
N ASN A 198 20.92 -2.44 -22.31
CA ASN A 198 19.77 -3.22 -22.72
C ASN A 198 19.80 -4.71 -22.32
N GLY A 199 20.83 -5.18 -21.61
CA GLY A 199 20.95 -6.58 -21.19
C GLY A 199 20.96 -7.62 -22.31
N ASP A 200 21.23 -7.22 -23.56
CA ASP A 200 21.27 -8.14 -24.71
C ASP A 200 22.70 -8.46 -25.16
N GLY A 201 22.93 -9.72 -25.53
CA GLY A 201 24.17 -10.14 -26.21
C GLY A 201 25.41 -9.94 -25.33
N ASP A 202 26.33 -9.07 -25.78
CA ASP A 202 27.56 -8.75 -25.03
C ASP A 202 27.30 -7.90 -23.78
N TYR A 203 26.09 -7.35 -23.62
CA TYR A 203 25.66 -6.55 -22.48
C TYR A 203 24.82 -7.33 -21.48
N ALA A 204 24.48 -8.59 -21.77
CA ALA A 204 23.71 -9.42 -20.86
C ALA A 204 24.49 -9.69 -19.57
N ASP A 205 23.87 -9.36 -18.44
CA ASP A 205 24.38 -9.76 -17.14
C ASP A 205 24.44 -11.30 -17.00
N PRO A 206 25.35 -11.84 -16.19
CA PRO A 206 25.30 -13.25 -15.82
C PRO A 206 23.95 -13.59 -15.16
N ASP A 207 23.40 -14.78 -15.45
CA ASP A 207 22.04 -15.29 -15.12
C ASP A 207 21.56 -15.23 -13.63
N ASP A 208 22.22 -14.51 -12.71
CA ASP A 208 21.84 -14.47 -11.28
C ASP A 208 22.12 -13.13 -10.57
N THR A 209 22.32 -12.03 -11.31
CA THR A 209 22.47 -10.70 -10.69
C THR A 209 21.17 -9.93 -10.63
N LEU A 210 20.42 -10.12 -9.52
CA LEU A 210 19.27 -9.27 -9.13
C LEU A 210 19.55 -7.76 -9.17
N TRP A 211 20.83 -7.37 -9.12
CA TRP A 211 21.33 -5.99 -9.07
C TRP A 211 22.35 -5.67 -10.17
N GLY A 212 22.22 -6.31 -11.32
CA GLY A 212 23.07 -6.06 -12.48
C GLY A 212 22.85 -4.67 -13.12
N ASN A 213 23.48 -4.45 -14.28
CA ASN A 213 23.35 -3.22 -15.09
C ASN A 213 22.35 -3.33 -16.24
N ASP A 214 21.64 -4.45 -16.38
CA ASP A 214 20.51 -4.58 -17.31
C ASP A 214 19.34 -3.65 -16.93
N ARG A 215 19.25 -3.21 -15.67
CA ARG A 215 18.28 -2.22 -15.20
C ARG A 215 18.94 -1.16 -14.34
N LEU A 216 18.37 0.03 -14.35
CA LEU A 216 18.81 1.11 -13.50
C LEU A 216 18.49 0.82 -12.04
N VAL A 217 19.50 0.34 -11.32
CA VAL A 217 19.53 0.34 -9.86
C VAL A 217 20.14 1.66 -9.41
N VAL A 218 19.36 2.45 -8.65
CA VAL A 218 19.75 3.75 -8.13
C VAL A 218 20.30 3.59 -6.71
N ASP A 219 21.61 3.82 -6.57
CA ASP A 219 22.27 3.99 -5.27
C ASP A 219 22.50 5.47 -4.95
N ALA A 220 23.11 5.77 -3.80
CA ALA A 220 23.36 7.14 -3.38
C ALA A 220 24.16 7.97 -4.42
N GLN A 221 25.13 7.36 -5.08
CA GLN A 221 25.97 8.04 -6.06
C GLN A 221 25.20 8.30 -7.35
N LYS A 222 24.52 7.29 -7.89
CA LYS A 222 23.65 7.43 -9.07
C LYS A 222 22.51 8.40 -8.78
N ALA A 223 21.88 8.37 -7.60
CA ALA A 223 20.81 9.29 -7.23
C ALA A 223 21.27 10.76 -7.28
N LYS A 224 22.50 11.03 -6.81
CA LYS A 224 23.11 12.36 -6.92
C LYS A 224 23.38 12.74 -8.38
N TRP A 225 23.91 11.82 -9.18
CA TRP A 225 24.16 12.08 -10.60
C TRP A 225 22.89 12.33 -11.40
N LEU A 226 21.82 11.59 -11.11
CA LEU A 226 20.50 11.73 -11.73
C LEU A 226 19.77 13.00 -11.27
N GLY A 227 20.29 13.72 -10.25
CA GLY A 227 19.61 14.88 -9.66
C GLY A 227 18.34 14.52 -8.89
N VAL A 228 18.23 13.27 -8.42
CA VAL A 228 17.08 12.78 -7.65
C VAL A 228 17.31 12.91 -6.14
N SER A 229 18.56 13.03 -5.70
CA SER A 229 18.90 13.14 -4.28
C SER A 229 19.46 14.50 -3.87
N ASP A 230 18.96 15.01 -2.75
CA ASP A 230 19.46 16.20 -2.06
C ASP A 230 20.76 15.95 -1.27
N GLY A 231 21.09 14.68 -1.00
CA GLY A 231 22.29 14.33 -0.26
C GLY A 231 22.31 12.89 0.26
N THR A 232 23.49 12.49 0.70
CA THR A 232 23.71 11.21 1.39
C THR A 232 23.71 11.45 2.90
N ALA A 233 23.01 10.59 3.65
CA ALA A 233 22.96 10.65 5.10
C ALA A 233 22.68 9.26 5.70
N ASP A 234 23.45 8.88 6.72
CA ASP A 234 23.34 7.59 7.41
C ASP A 234 22.64 7.71 8.78
N THR A 235 22.41 8.94 9.25
CA THR A 235 21.73 9.22 10.51
C THR A 235 20.70 10.34 10.37
N ILE A 236 19.72 10.38 11.30
CA ILE A 236 18.76 11.49 11.39
C ILE A 236 19.48 12.83 11.62
N GLY A 237 20.60 12.83 12.35
CA GLY A 237 21.40 14.04 12.58
C GLY A 237 21.99 14.59 11.28
N GLU A 238 22.47 13.72 10.40
CA GLU A 238 22.96 14.12 9.06
C GLU A 238 21.82 14.62 8.16
N ILE A 239 20.63 14.01 8.22
CA ILE A 239 19.44 14.54 7.56
C ILE A 239 19.11 15.94 8.09
N ALA A 240 19.10 16.13 9.42
CA ALA A 240 18.83 17.42 10.05
C ALA A 240 19.90 18.47 9.68
N PHE A 241 21.16 18.06 9.58
CA PHE A 241 22.25 18.90 9.09
C PHE A 241 22.03 19.33 7.63
N ASN A 242 21.73 18.39 6.74
CA ASN A 242 21.47 18.70 5.33
C ASN A 242 20.23 19.59 5.13
N LEU A 243 19.22 19.41 5.97
CA LEU A 243 18.03 20.27 6.01
C LEU A 243 18.27 21.64 6.66
N GLY A 244 19.45 21.88 7.26
CA GLY A 244 19.79 23.13 7.92
C GLY A 244 19.11 23.34 9.29
N ILE A 245 18.62 22.27 9.92
CA ILE A 245 17.85 22.31 11.18
C ILE A 245 18.52 21.59 12.35
N GLU A 246 19.77 21.13 12.20
CA GLU A 246 20.56 20.36 13.19
C GLU A 246 20.44 20.89 14.63
N ARG A 247 20.44 22.21 14.82
CA ARG A 247 20.48 22.83 16.15
C ARG A 247 19.14 22.85 16.88
N ASN A 248 18.02 22.71 16.16
CA ASN A 248 16.68 23.00 16.67
C ASN A 248 15.63 21.94 16.28
N TYR A 249 16.04 20.73 15.92
CA TYR A 249 15.09 19.66 15.63
C TYR A 249 14.70 18.88 16.88
N VAL A 250 13.46 18.40 16.91
CA VAL A 250 12.96 17.46 17.90
C VAL A 250 12.27 16.34 17.13
N VAL A 251 12.70 15.11 17.37
CA VAL A 251 11.98 13.92 16.86
C VAL A 251 10.81 13.69 17.79
N VAL A 252 9.61 13.55 17.23
CA VAL A 252 8.42 13.29 18.03
C VAL A 252 8.38 11.81 18.42
N THR A 253 8.85 11.51 19.63
CA THR A 253 8.83 10.18 20.22
C THR A 253 7.60 9.99 21.11
N ASN A 254 7.34 8.74 21.53
CA ASN A 254 6.46 8.50 22.67
C ASN A 254 7.22 8.79 23.98
N ASP A 255 6.49 9.14 25.04
CA ASP A 255 7.06 9.59 26.32
C ASP A 255 7.88 8.50 27.05
N ASP A 256 7.65 7.22 26.73
CA ASP A 256 8.17 6.08 27.51
C ASP A 256 9.05 5.08 26.72
N ASP A 257 9.07 5.15 25.39
CA ASP A 257 9.85 4.25 24.53
C ASP A 257 10.59 5.06 23.47
N PHE A 258 11.82 4.67 23.14
CA PHE A 258 12.62 5.26 22.04
C PHE A 258 11.96 5.11 20.64
N ASP A 259 10.73 4.59 20.58
CA ASP A 259 9.89 4.45 19.38
C ASP A 259 9.09 5.73 19.09
N THR A 260 9.03 6.10 17.82
CA THR A 260 8.18 7.23 17.39
C THR A 260 6.69 6.85 17.41
N LYS A 261 5.81 7.85 17.51
CA LYS A 261 4.35 7.62 17.34
C LYS A 261 4.04 7.00 15.98
N ALA A 262 4.77 7.40 14.94
CA ALA A 262 4.70 6.82 13.61
C ALA A 262 5.05 5.32 13.60
N ASP A 263 6.15 4.93 14.26
CA ASP A 263 6.55 3.51 14.36
C ASP A 263 5.47 2.66 15.03
N ARG A 264 4.81 3.19 16.06
CA ARG A 264 3.69 2.52 16.71
C ARG A 264 2.51 2.34 15.77
N ILE A 265 2.09 3.38 15.04
CA ILE A 265 0.97 3.28 14.07
C ILE A 265 1.24 2.20 13.03
N MET A 266 2.46 2.19 12.47
CA MET A 266 2.88 1.19 11.48
C MET A 266 2.93 -0.23 12.07
N ARG A 267 3.45 -0.36 13.29
CA ARG A 267 3.52 -1.65 14.02
C ARG A 267 2.13 -2.19 14.35
N ASP A 268 1.26 -1.37 14.95
CA ASP A 268 -0.11 -1.75 15.32
C ASP A 268 -0.92 -2.19 14.09
N TRP A 269 -0.72 -1.50 12.95
CA TRP A 269 -1.29 -1.87 11.68
C TRP A 269 -0.82 -3.26 11.22
N ARG A 270 0.49 -3.46 11.12
CA ARG A 270 1.11 -4.74 10.73
C ARG A 270 0.68 -5.89 11.64
N ASP A 271 0.75 -5.70 12.94
CA ASP A 271 0.43 -6.74 13.91
C ASP A 271 -1.07 -7.09 13.85
N GLY A 272 -1.92 -6.08 13.66
CA GLY A 272 -3.34 -6.27 13.42
C GLY A 272 -3.66 -6.99 12.11
N LEU A 273 -2.93 -6.70 11.03
CA LEU A 273 -3.05 -7.39 9.74
C LEU A 273 -2.64 -8.87 9.86
N ASN A 274 -1.52 -9.15 10.54
CA ASN A 274 -1.08 -10.52 10.81
C ASN A 274 -2.10 -11.29 11.65
N GLN A 275 -2.65 -10.65 12.69
CA GLN A 275 -3.73 -11.22 13.48
C GLN A 275 -4.98 -11.50 12.64
N ALA A 276 -5.32 -10.60 11.71
CA ALA A 276 -6.45 -10.78 10.79
C ALA A 276 -6.23 -12.00 9.88
N LYS A 277 -5.04 -12.15 9.27
CA LYS A 277 -4.67 -13.31 8.43
C LYS A 277 -4.82 -14.63 9.20
N SER A 278 -4.25 -14.74 10.39
CA SER A 278 -4.39 -15.94 11.23
C SER A 278 -5.83 -16.19 11.67
N SER A 279 -6.57 -15.13 12.00
CA SER A 279 -7.98 -15.24 12.40
C SER A 279 -8.86 -15.74 11.26
N LEU A 280 -8.63 -15.27 10.04
CA LEU A 280 -9.36 -15.72 8.84
C LEU A 280 -9.09 -17.19 8.54
N GLN A 281 -7.83 -17.63 8.63
CA GLN A 281 -7.48 -19.05 8.47
C GLN A 281 -8.19 -19.94 9.50
N ARG A 282 -8.17 -19.54 10.78
CA ARG A 282 -8.89 -20.26 11.84
C ARG A 282 -10.39 -20.29 11.60
N ILE A 283 -11.00 -19.18 11.17
CA ILE A 283 -12.43 -19.10 10.86
C ILE A 283 -12.78 -20.08 9.73
N ILE A 284 -11.97 -20.15 8.67
CA ILE A 284 -12.19 -21.08 7.56
C ILE A 284 -12.15 -22.53 8.05
N GLU A 285 -11.19 -22.86 8.91
CA GLU A 285 -11.09 -24.20 9.48
C GLU A 285 -12.29 -24.53 10.38
N GLU A 286 -12.68 -23.62 11.27
CA GLU A 286 -13.84 -23.82 12.15
C GLU A 286 -15.16 -23.98 11.38
N ILE A 287 -15.29 -23.30 10.23
CA ILE A 287 -16.42 -23.51 9.31
C ILE A 287 -16.40 -24.92 8.73
N ARG A 288 -15.23 -25.43 8.30
CA ARG A 288 -15.08 -26.79 7.76
C ARG A 288 -15.38 -27.86 8.82
N GLU A 289 -14.98 -27.61 10.06
CA GLU A 289 -15.19 -28.50 11.21
C GLU A 289 -16.63 -28.45 11.77
N THR A 290 -17.48 -27.54 11.31
CA THR A 290 -18.87 -27.41 11.78
C THR A 290 -19.84 -28.03 10.75
N PRO A 291 -20.08 -29.37 10.77
CA PRO A 291 -20.98 -30.00 9.83
C PRO A 291 -22.43 -29.57 10.10
N ILE A 292 -23.14 -29.18 9.05
CA ILE A 292 -24.58 -28.88 9.11
C ILE A 292 -25.34 -30.19 8.86
N ALA A 293 -25.43 -31.01 9.91
CA ALA A 293 -26.10 -32.31 9.89
C ALA A 293 -26.83 -32.57 11.22
N GLY A 294 -27.58 -33.67 11.31
CA GLY A 294 -28.29 -34.05 12.53
C GLY A 294 -29.76 -33.63 12.52
N THR A 295 -30.34 -33.37 13.69
CA THR A 295 -31.75 -32.94 13.84
C THR A 295 -31.96 -31.51 13.33
N TYR A 296 -33.22 -31.06 13.24
CA TYR A 296 -33.52 -29.67 12.86
C TYR A 296 -32.83 -28.66 13.79
N ASP A 297 -32.84 -28.92 15.10
CA ASP A 297 -32.22 -28.03 16.09
C ASP A 297 -30.69 -28.02 15.95
N ASP A 298 -30.05 -29.18 15.75
CA ASP A 298 -28.60 -29.28 15.49
C ASP A 298 -28.20 -28.49 14.24
N ARG A 299 -28.94 -28.65 13.13
CA ARG A 299 -28.69 -27.92 11.88
C ARG A 299 -28.91 -26.42 12.05
N ARG A 300 -29.93 -26.02 12.82
CA ARG A 300 -30.21 -24.61 13.10
C ARG A 300 -29.08 -23.97 13.90
N GLU A 301 -28.57 -24.64 14.92
CA GLU A 301 -27.44 -24.17 15.72
C GLU A 301 -26.16 -24.07 14.88
N ALA A 302 -25.84 -25.13 14.13
CA ALA A 302 -24.67 -25.17 13.24
C ALA A 302 -24.71 -24.02 12.22
N ARG A 303 -25.85 -23.77 11.55
CA ARG A 303 -26.01 -22.63 10.63
C ARG A 303 -25.81 -21.29 11.36
N GLY A 304 -26.35 -21.15 12.57
CA GLY A 304 -26.18 -19.95 13.39
C GLY A 304 -24.70 -19.67 13.70
N LYS A 305 -23.95 -20.71 14.07
CA LYS A 305 -22.50 -20.65 14.30
C LYS A 305 -21.74 -20.23 13.03
N VAL A 306 -21.99 -20.90 11.90
CA VAL A 306 -21.35 -20.60 10.60
C VAL A 306 -21.65 -19.16 10.13
N ILE A 307 -22.90 -18.69 10.27
CA ILE A 307 -23.27 -17.31 9.95
C ILE A 307 -22.46 -16.31 10.80
N ASN A 308 -22.30 -16.57 12.10
CA ASN A 308 -21.51 -15.71 12.98
C ASN A 308 -20.03 -15.71 12.60
N LEU A 309 -19.48 -16.85 12.18
CA LEU A 309 -18.11 -16.96 11.68
C LEU A 309 -17.91 -16.14 10.39
N TYR A 310 -18.82 -16.23 9.43
CA TYR A 310 -18.76 -15.38 8.22
C TYR A 310 -18.85 -13.89 8.54
N LYS A 311 -19.69 -13.47 9.50
CA LYS A 311 -19.74 -12.06 9.94
C LYS A 311 -18.43 -11.59 10.56
N GLN A 312 -17.75 -12.44 11.34
CA GLN A 312 -16.44 -12.14 11.90
C GLN A 312 -15.40 -11.98 10.78
N ALA A 313 -15.39 -12.89 9.80
CA ALA A 313 -14.50 -12.78 8.64
C ALA A 313 -14.74 -11.47 7.87
N ILE A 314 -16.00 -11.12 7.59
CA ILE A 314 -16.35 -9.83 6.95
C ILE A 314 -15.82 -8.64 7.76
N SER A 315 -15.86 -8.69 9.09
CA SER A 315 -15.34 -7.61 9.93
C SER A 315 -13.82 -7.44 9.78
N TRP A 316 -13.07 -8.53 9.73
CA TRP A 316 -11.62 -8.50 9.48
C TRP A 316 -11.30 -7.99 8.07
N LEU A 317 -11.96 -8.53 7.04
CA LEU A 317 -11.81 -8.09 5.66
C LEU A 317 -12.21 -6.62 5.47
N ARG A 318 -13.11 -6.07 6.31
CA ARG A 318 -13.44 -4.64 6.28
C ARG A 318 -12.40 -3.76 6.93
N ARG A 319 -11.80 -4.21 8.03
CA ARG A 319 -10.78 -3.43 8.73
C ARG A 319 -9.48 -3.30 7.92
N TYR A 320 -9.14 -4.35 7.16
CA TYR A 320 -7.92 -4.43 6.36
C TYR A 320 -8.24 -4.60 4.87
N GLU A 321 -9.26 -3.88 4.38
CA GLU A 321 -9.78 -4.09 3.02
C GLU A 321 -8.74 -3.80 1.94
N GLU A 322 -7.92 -2.77 2.13
CA GLU A 322 -6.86 -2.36 1.21
C GLU A 322 -5.85 -3.49 0.91
N VAL A 323 -5.65 -4.42 1.86
CA VAL A 323 -4.72 -5.55 1.70
C VAL A 323 -5.46 -6.85 1.40
N LEU A 324 -6.54 -7.14 2.13
CA LEU A 324 -7.17 -8.46 2.16
C LEU A 324 -8.34 -8.62 1.18
N ASP A 325 -9.05 -7.54 0.85
CA ASP A 325 -10.26 -7.61 0.00
C ASP A 325 -10.52 -6.28 -0.73
N ARG A 326 -9.52 -5.84 -1.50
CA ARG A 326 -9.51 -4.55 -2.21
C ARG A 326 -10.73 -4.37 -3.11
N SER A 327 -11.12 -5.41 -3.84
CA SER A 327 -12.30 -5.36 -4.73
C SER A 327 -13.63 -5.52 -4.01
N GLY A 328 -13.63 -5.86 -2.71
CA GLY A 328 -14.83 -6.20 -1.95
C GLY A 328 -15.47 -7.53 -2.36
N SER A 329 -14.85 -8.30 -3.25
CA SER A 329 -15.44 -9.52 -3.81
C SER A 329 -15.58 -10.61 -2.76
N GLN A 330 -14.59 -10.78 -1.87
CA GLN A 330 -14.65 -11.80 -0.82
C GLN A 330 -15.77 -11.49 0.16
N ARG A 331 -15.88 -10.24 0.62
CA ARG A 331 -16.99 -9.83 1.51
C ARG A 331 -18.35 -10.01 0.86
N SER A 332 -18.47 -9.72 -0.44
CA SER A 332 -19.69 -9.93 -1.21
C SER A 332 -20.08 -11.42 -1.28
N GLU A 333 -19.10 -12.29 -1.54
CA GLU A 333 -19.30 -13.74 -1.56
C GLU A 333 -19.75 -14.25 -0.19
N LEU A 334 -19.07 -13.84 0.90
CA LEU A 334 -19.43 -14.25 2.25
C LEU A 334 -20.85 -13.80 2.64
N ARG A 335 -21.30 -12.61 2.20
CA ARG A 335 -22.68 -12.15 2.38
C ARG A 335 -23.68 -13.04 1.63
N THR A 336 -23.37 -13.41 0.39
CA THR A 336 -24.19 -14.34 -0.40
C THR A 336 -24.32 -15.69 0.30
N ARG A 337 -23.22 -16.23 0.84
CA ARG A 337 -23.22 -17.49 1.63
C ARG A 337 -24.07 -17.37 2.90
N ILE A 338 -24.03 -16.22 3.61
CA ILE A 338 -24.90 -15.97 4.76
C ILE A 338 -26.38 -16.01 4.36
N GLU A 339 -26.76 -15.35 3.26
CA GLU A 339 -28.16 -15.34 2.82
C GLU A 339 -28.64 -16.72 2.38
N ALA A 340 -27.80 -17.51 1.70
CA ALA A 340 -28.09 -18.90 1.38
C ALA A 340 -28.37 -19.73 2.64
N LEU A 341 -27.52 -19.64 3.66
CA LEU A 341 -27.72 -20.36 4.93
C LEU A 341 -28.99 -19.93 5.66
N LYS A 342 -29.36 -18.65 5.59
CA LYS A 342 -30.63 -18.15 6.15
C LYS A 342 -31.83 -18.72 5.40
N LEU A 343 -31.77 -18.81 4.07
CA LEU A 343 -32.82 -19.40 3.25
C LEU A 343 -32.99 -20.89 3.56
N ASP A 344 -31.89 -21.63 3.64
CA ASP A 344 -31.90 -23.05 4.02
C ASP A 344 -32.53 -23.24 5.40
N ALA A 345 -32.19 -22.39 6.38
CA ALA A 345 -32.80 -22.43 7.70
C ALA A 345 -34.31 -22.13 7.70
N GLN A 346 -34.80 -21.37 6.72
CA GLN A 346 -36.24 -21.12 6.56
C GLN A 346 -36.96 -22.31 5.93
N LEU A 347 -36.36 -22.91 4.90
CA LEU A 347 -36.90 -24.08 4.20
C LEU A 347 -36.90 -25.33 5.08
N ASP A 348 -35.91 -25.44 5.95
CA ASP A 348 -35.74 -26.58 6.85
C ASP A 348 -36.68 -26.56 8.06
N LYS A 349 -37.46 -25.49 8.25
CA LYS A 349 -38.44 -25.42 9.33
C LYS A 349 -39.40 -26.59 9.18
N PRO A 350 -39.55 -27.46 10.21
CA PRO A 350 -40.55 -28.51 10.15
C PRO A 350 -41.88 -27.82 9.88
N ASP A 351 -42.58 -28.32 8.86
CA ASP A 351 -43.91 -27.87 8.53
C ASP A 351 -44.65 -27.85 9.86
N ARG A 352 -45.05 -26.67 10.32
CA ARG A 352 -45.88 -26.56 11.52
C ARG A 352 -47.17 -27.19 11.09
N GLY A 353 -47.22 -28.53 11.17
CA GLY A 353 -48.34 -29.34 10.77
C GLY A 353 -49.52 -28.63 11.38
N GLY A 354 -50.44 -28.22 10.50
CA GLY A 354 -51.68 -27.59 10.90
C GLY A 354 -52.22 -28.44 12.02
N GLY A 355 -52.02 -27.99 13.25
CA GLY A 355 -52.63 -28.53 14.43
C GLY A 355 -54.06 -28.18 14.22
N GLY A 356 -54.76 -29.05 13.50
CA GLY A 356 -56.17 -28.99 13.30
C GLY A 356 -56.74 -28.76 14.67
N GLY A 357 -57.37 -27.60 14.84
CA GLY A 357 -58.28 -27.34 15.93
C GLY A 357 -59.40 -28.36 15.82
N GLY A 358 -59.15 -29.57 16.32
CA GLY A 358 -60.16 -30.51 16.71
C GLY A 358 -60.85 -29.90 17.92
N GLY A 359 -62.07 -29.41 17.68
CA GLY A 359 -62.91 -28.84 18.71
C GLY A 359 -63.10 -29.79 19.89
N GLY A 360 -62.93 -29.24 21.08
CA GLY A 360 -63.45 -29.77 22.32
C GLY A 360 -64.31 -28.69 22.96
N GLY A 361 -65.56 -28.59 22.51
CA GLY A 361 -66.56 -27.78 23.18
C GLY A 361 -66.92 -28.36 24.54
N GLY A 362 -67.39 -27.50 25.44
CA GLY A 362 -68.16 -27.90 26.61
C GLY A 362 -67.67 -27.28 27.91
N GLY A 363 -68.54 -26.47 28.53
CA GLY A 363 -68.46 -26.20 29.96
C GLY A 363 -68.70 -24.75 30.35
N GLY A 364 -69.96 -24.34 30.28
CA GLY A 364 -70.40 -23.08 30.88
C GLY A 364 -70.12 -23.03 32.39
N GLY A 365 -70.01 -21.80 32.90
CA GLY A 365 -69.84 -21.55 34.32
C GLY A 365 -69.72 -20.06 34.56
N GLY A 366 -70.85 -19.36 34.55
CA GLY A 366 -70.91 -17.94 34.85
C GLY A 366 -70.46 -17.64 36.28
N ARG A 367 -69.93 -16.43 36.49
CA ARG A 367 -69.98 -15.72 37.76
C ARG A 367 -69.81 -14.22 37.51
N PRO A 368 -70.77 -13.37 37.97
CA PRO A 368 -70.61 -11.92 37.98
C PRO A 368 -70.08 -11.43 39.33
N GLY A 369 -69.38 -10.28 39.30
CA GLY A 369 -69.04 -9.46 40.46
C GLY A 369 -67.53 -9.34 40.70
N ARG A 370 -66.96 -8.23 41.20
CA ARG A 370 -67.47 -6.96 41.73
C ARG A 370 -66.23 -6.12 42.15
N GLY A 371 -66.34 -4.79 42.14
CA GLY A 371 -65.42 -3.82 42.82
C GLY A 371 -64.40 -3.19 41.87
N ILE A 372 -64.42 -1.90 41.53
CA ILE A 372 -64.34 -0.66 42.37
C ILE A 372 -63.16 -0.71 43.35
N GLY A 373 -62.22 0.19 43.08
CA GLY A 373 -61.04 0.55 43.86
C GLY A 373 -60.22 1.51 43.03
#